data_AF-A0A023GIM9-F1
#
_entry.id   AF-A0A023GIM9-F1
#
_cell.length_a   1.000
_cell.length_b   1.000
_cell.length_c   1.000
_cell.angle_alpha   90.00
_cell.angle_beta   90.00
_cell.angle_gamma   90.00
#
_symmetry.space_group_name_H-M   'P 1'
#
loop_
_entity.id
_entity.type
_entity.pdbx_description
1 polymer ?
#
loop_
_entity_poly.entity_id
_entity_poly.type
_entity_poly.pdbx_seq_one_letter_code
_entity_poly.pdbx_strand_id
1 'polypeptide(L)'
;MRKKTYHYNLSTPTSAPKIALAVGPFEIFVDPQMHEVTHFCLPHLLPLLKQCTNFLHEAFEFYEELLSSRYPYSCYKQVFVAEAYVDADPYATMTILSVNLLHSKHIIDEAYNSRKIMAKAVAEQFFGCFIAMHTWADSWLPKGISAYLGGQYNKKAFGNNEYRFSVHKQLKKVTAY
;
A
#
# COMPACT_ATOMS: atom_id res chain seq x y z
N MET A 1 25.91 -23.45 9.77
CA MET A 1 24.87 -22.43 9.49
C MET A 1 23.61 -22.77 10.27
N ARG A 2 23.17 -21.92 11.22
CA ARG A 2 21.86 -22.09 11.88
C ARG A 2 20.77 -21.74 10.86
N LYS A 3 19.94 -22.72 10.49
CA LYS A 3 18.77 -22.50 9.64
C LYS A 3 17.60 -22.06 10.53
N LYS A 4 16.83 -21.07 10.06
CA LYS A 4 15.55 -20.68 10.67
C LYS A 4 14.43 -21.16 9.76
N THR A 5 13.40 -21.77 10.34
CA THR A 5 12.19 -22.21 9.62
C THR A 5 11.05 -21.32 10.05
N TYR A 6 10.38 -20.68 9.09
CA TYR A 6 9.22 -19.84 9.33
C TYR A 6 7.97 -20.56 8.83
N HIS A 7 6.91 -20.57 9.65
CA HIS A 7 5.62 -21.12 9.30
C HIS A 7 4.62 -19.96 9.22
N TYR A 8 4.19 -19.64 8.00
CA TYR A 8 3.14 -18.66 7.76
C TYR A 8 1.86 -19.39 7.39
N ASN A 9 0.76 -19.02 8.06
CA ASN A 9 -0.56 -19.55 7.78
C ASN A 9 -1.51 -18.38 7.53
N LEU A 10 -2.33 -18.50 6.48
CA LEU A 10 -3.36 -17.53 6.13
C LEU A 10 -4.71 -18.24 6.19
N SER A 11 -5.55 -17.84 7.16
CA SER A 11 -6.88 -18.43 7.36
C SER A 11 -7.93 -17.90 6.39
N THR A 12 -7.74 -16.69 5.87
CA THR A 12 -8.66 -16.08 4.92
C THR A 12 -8.42 -16.63 3.51
N PRO A 13 -9.48 -17.01 2.77
CA PRO A 13 -9.32 -17.53 1.42
C PRO A 13 -8.85 -16.42 0.48
N THR A 14 -7.72 -16.64 -0.20
CA THR A 14 -7.17 -15.68 -1.17
C THR A 14 -6.70 -16.39 -2.43
N SER A 15 -6.79 -15.70 -3.56
CA SER A 15 -6.34 -16.23 -4.85
C SER A 15 -4.81 -16.43 -4.87
N ALA A 16 -4.35 -17.49 -5.55
CA ALA A 16 -2.92 -17.82 -5.65
C ALA A 16 -2.01 -16.66 -6.13
N PRO A 17 -2.41 -15.79 -7.08
CA PRO A 17 -1.59 -14.64 -7.49
C PRO A 17 -1.34 -13.61 -6.39
N LYS A 18 -2.05 -13.70 -5.26
CA LYS A 18 -1.90 -12.81 -4.11
C LYS A 18 -0.97 -13.36 -3.02
N ILE A 19 -0.24 -14.43 -3.31
CA ILE A 19 0.81 -14.98 -2.45
C ILE A 19 2.15 -14.39 -2.87
N ALA A 20 2.89 -13.83 -1.92
CA ALA A 20 4.25 -13.35 -2.14
C ALA A 20 5.17 -13.68 -0.97
N LEU A 21 6.46 -13.82 -1.27
CA LEU A 21 7.52 -14.08 -0.31
C LEU A 21 8.71 -13.15 -0.59
N ALA A 22 9.09 -12.36 0.41
CA ALA A 22 10.31 -11.55 0.36
C ALA A 22 11.31 -12.08 1.40
N VAL A 23 12.52 -12.40 0.95
CA VAL A 23 13.60 -12.91 1.81
C VAL A 23 14.82 -12.00 1.64
N GLY A 24 15.31 -11.45 2.75
CA GLY A 24 16.41 -10.51 2.73
C GLY A 24 16.82 -10.09 4.13
N PRO A 25 17.91 -9.30 4.26
CA PRO A 25 18.35 -8.75 5.53
C PRO A 25 17.43 -7.58 5.92
N PHE A 26 16.20 -7.88 6.33
CA PHE A 26 15.24 -6.85 6.69
C PHE A 26 15.35 -6.45 8.16
N GLU A 27 15.37 -5.15 8.40
CA GLU A 27 15.07 -4.54 9.71
C GLU A 27 13.56 -4.39 9.86
N ILE A 28 13.05 -4.71 11.05
CA ILE A 28 11.62 -4.68 11.35
C ILE A 28 11.31 -3.40 12.13
N PHE A 29 10.31 -2.66 11.66
CA PHE A 29 9.74 -1.52 12.35
C PHE A 29 8.24 -1.74 12.54
N VAL A 30 7.78 -1.77 13.79
CA VAL A 30 6.36 -1.88 14.12
C VAL A 30 5.81 -0.47 14.31
N ASP A 31 4.65 -0.20 13.71
CA ASP A 31 4.01 1.11 13.84
C ASP A 31 3.58 1.36 15.30
N PRO A 32 3.84 2.56 15.87
CA PRO A 32 3.52 2.85 17.26
C PRO A 32 2.04 3.07 17.53
N GLN A 33 1.25 3.48 16.53
CA GLN A 33 -0.19 3.74 16.67
C GLN A 33 -1.00 2.49 16.36
N MET A 34 -0.56 1.68 15.40
CA MET A 34 -1.25 0.46 14.99
C MET A 34 -0.30 -0.75 15.02
N HIS A 35 -0.27 -1.48 16.14
CA HIS A 35 0.64 -2.62 16.35
C HIS A 35 0.50 -3.77 15.34
N GLU A 36 -0.64 -3.83 14.64
CA GLU A 36 -0.91 -4.80 13.57
C GLU A 36 -0.18 -4.47 12.26
N VAL A 37 0.35 -3.25 12.15
CA VAL A 37 1.12 -2.76 11.01
C VAL A 37 2.61 -2.95 11.27
N THR A 38 3.27 -3.65 10.35
CA THR A 38 4.71 -3.92 10.41
C THR A 38 5.38 -3.56 9.10
N HIS A 39 6.56 -2.96 9.19
CA HIS A 39 7.34 -2.51 8.07
C HIS A 39 8.69 -3.23 8.06
N PHE A 40 9.13 -3.60 6.86
CA PHE A 40 10.37 -4.29 6.59
C PHE A 40 11.17 -3.46 5.59
N CYS A 41 12.40 -3.14 5.95
CA CYS A 41 13.28 -2.36 5.08
C CYS A 41 14.70 -2.92 5.11
N LEU A 42 15.49 -2.62 4.09
CA LEU A 42 16.91 -2.96 4.07
C LEU A 42 17.66 -2.19 5.18
N PRO A 43 18.81 -2.70 5.63
CA PRO A 43 19.56 -2.10 6.73
C PRO A 43 19.96 -0.67 6.38
N HIS A 44 20.10 0.19 7.41
CA HIS A 44 20.46 1.61 7.30
C HIS A 44 19.36 2.57 6.77
N LEU A 45 18.22 2.07 6.29
CA LEU A 45 17.12 2.91 5.77
C LEU A 45 15.99 3.16 6.77
N LEU A 46 16.09 2.62 7.99
CA LEU A 46 15.07 2.70 9.03
C LEU A 46 14.65 4.13 9.42
N PRO A 47 15.54 5.15 9.50
CA PRO A 47 15.12 6.53 9.77
C PRO A 47 14.21 7.11 8.68
N LEU A 48 14.47 6.77 7.41
CA LEU A 48 13.64 7.20 6.28
C LEU A 48 12.27 6.52 6.33
N LEU A 49 12.27 5.21 6.59
CA LEU A 49 11.06 4.41 6.74
C LEU A 49 10.09 5.01 7.76
N LYS A 50 10.59 5.30 8.97
CA LYS A 50 9.78 5.90 10.06
C LYS A 50 9.07 7.18 9.64
N GLN A 51 9.75 8.04 8.89
CA GLN A 51 9.17 9.29 8.42
C GLN A 51 8.13 9.04 7.32
N CYS A 52 8.44 8.16 6.38
CA CYS A 52 7.56 7.87 5.26
C CYS A 52 6.29 7.16 5.72
N THR A 53 6.33 6.27 6.71
CA THR A 53 5.16 5.45 7.10
C THR A 53 4.27 6.10 8.15
N ASN A 54 4.68 7.22 8.76
CA ASN A 54 3.96 7.85 9.87
C ASN A 54 2.49 8.20 9.58
N PHE A 55 2.10 8.41 8.33
CA PHE A 55 0.71 8.76 7.97
C PHE A 55 -0.21 7.53 7.77
N LEU A 56 0.35 6.32 7.78
CA LEU A 56 -0.36 5.13 7.32
C LEU A 56 -1.56 4.79 8.21
N HIS A 57 -1.46 5.00 9.52
CA HIS A 57 -2.57 4.85 10.46
C HIS A 57 -3.77 5.73 10.07
N GLU A 58 -3.55 6.98 9.66
CA GLU A 58 -4.62 7.90 9.21
C GLU A 58 -5.33 7.36 7.96
N ALA A 59 -4.59 6.68 7.08
CA ALA A 59 -5.15 6.06 5.87
C ALA A 59 -6.04 4.87 6.23
N PHE A 60 -5.61 4.02 7.17
CA PHE A 60 -6.44 2.93 7.68
C PHE A 60 -7.70 3.44 8.34
N GLU A 61 -7.59 4.38 9.29
CA GLU A 61 -8.74 4.97 9.97
C GLU A 61 -9.74 5.58 8.99
N PHE A 62 -9.24 6.30 7.97
CA PHE A 62 -10.09 6.86 6.93
C PHE A 62 -10.84 5.79 6.13
N TYR A 63 -10.18 4.70 5.75
CA TYR A 63 -10.83 3.64 4.98
C TYR A 63 -11.81 2.84 5.83
N GLU A 64 -11.50 2.59 7.10
CA GLU A 64 -12.41 1.90 8.01
C GLU A 64 -13.67 2.73 8.29
N GLU A 65 -13.54 4.04 8.47
CA GLU A 65 -14.67 4.97 8.61
C GLU A 65 -15.51 5.02 7.33
N LEU A 66 -14.85 5.18 6.17
CA LEU A 66 -15.51 5.30 4.88
C LEU A 66 -16.26 4.03 4.47
N LEU A 67 -15.69 2.86 4.73
CA LEU A 67 -16.29 1.56 4.42
C LEU A 67 -17.18 1.04 5.55
N SER A 68 -17.17 1.69 6.71
CA SER A 68 -17.85 1.23 7.93
C SER A 68 -17.51 -0.22 8.29
N SER A 69 -16.29 -0.66 7.98
CA SER A 69 -15.80 -2.02 8.18
C SER A 69 -14.33 -1.98 8.58
N ARG A 70 -13.96 -2.85 9.52
CA ARG A 70 -12.56 -3.06 9.90
C ARG A 70 -11.76 -3.70 8.76
N TYR A 71 -10.44 -3.54 8.83
CA TYR A 71 -9.51 -4.23 7.95
C TYR A 71 -9.70 -5.76 8.03
N PRO A 72 -9.82 -6.48 6.89
CA PRO A 72 -10.25 -7.87 6.86
C PRO A 72 -9.17 -8.89 7.26
N TYR A 73 -7.91 -8.47 7.40
CA TYR A 73 -6.80 -9.35 7.80
C TYR A 73 -6.28 -8.99 9.20
N SER A 74 -5.56 -9.91 9.84
CA SER A 74 -5.02 -9.72 11.19
C SER A 74 -3.79 -8.82 11.28
N CYS A 75 -3.07 -8.64 10.16
CA CYS A 75 -1.88 -7.80 10.12
C CYS A 75 -1.67 -7.24 8.72
N TYR A 76 -0.97 -6.10 8.68
CA TYR A 76 -0.53 -5.46 7.45
C TYR A 76 0.99 -5.35 7.43
N LYS A 77 1.63 -5.85 6.38
CA LYS A 77 3.09 -5.86 6.22
C LYS A 77 3.49 -5.00 5.03
N GLN A 78 4.40 -4.05 5.20
CA GLN A 78 5.03 -3.35 4.08
C GLN A 78 6.48 -3.79 3.94
N VAL A 79 6.89 -4.20 2.74
CA VAL A 79 8.27 -4.61 2.48
C VAL A 79 8.86 -3.73 1.40
N PHE A 80 9.91 -2.98 1.75
CA PHE A 80 10.64 -2.13 0.82
C PHE A 80 11.80 -2.91 0.21
N VAL A 81 11.79 -3.03 -1.13
CA VAL A 81 12.79 -3.78 -1.91
C VAL A 81 13.45 -2.86 -2.95
N ALA A 82 14.76 -3.00 -3.15
CA ALA A 82 15.51 -2.16 -4.08
C ALA A 82 15.16 -2.43 -5.55
N GLU A 83 14.97 -3.70 -5.93
CA GLU A 83 14.65 -4.14 -7.28
C GLU A 83 13.17 -4.55 -7.41
N ALA A 84 12.27 -3.62 -7.13
CA ALA A 84 10.84 -3.85 -7.34
C ALA A 84 10.47 -3.63 -8.83
N TYR A 85 9.67 -4.54 -9.40
CA TYR A 85 9.17 -4.40 -10.78
C TYR A 85 8.18 -3.24 -10.94
N VAL A 86 7.41 -2.95 -9.89
CA VAL A 86 6.44 -1.85 -9.81
C VAL A 86 6.68 -1.09 -8.50
N ASP A 87 6.34 0.20 -8.47
CA ASP A 87 6.46 1.02 -7.26
C ASP A 87 5.71 0.44 -6.05
N ALA A 88 4.53 -0.14 -6.29
CA ALA A 88 3.75 -0.82 -5.27
C ALA A 88 2.98 -2.00 -5.87
N ASP A 89 3.07 -3.15 -5.18
CA ASP A 89 2.32 -4.35 -5.52
C ASP A 89 1.66 -4.96 -4.26
N PRO A 90 0.33 -4.91 -4.15
CA PRO A 90 -0.42 -5.41 -3.01
C PRO A 90 -0.75 -6.91 -3.15
N TYR A 91 -0.32 -7.65 -2.13
CA TYR A 91 -0.59 -9.06 -1.87
C TYR A 91 -1.48 -9.23 -0.63
N ALA A 92 -1.91 -10.46 -0.35
CA ALA A 92 -2.68 -10.75 0.85
C ALA A 92 -1.83 -10.49 2.10
N THR A 93 -2.28 -9.61 3.00
CA THR A 93 -1.59 -9.19 4.24
C THR A 93 -0.24 -8.46 4.06
N MET A 94 0.26 -8.33 2.84
CA MET A 94 1.58 -7.78 2.55
C MET A 94 1.56 -6.89 1.30
N THR A 95 2.28 -5.77 1.30
CA THR A 95 2.52 -4.94 0.14
C THR A 95 4.02 -4.86 -0.09
N ILE A 96 4.46 -5.20 -1.30
CA ILE A 96 5.85 -4.99 -1.72
C ILE A 96 5.94 -3.61 -2.37
N LEU A 97 6.87 -2.80 -1.89
CA LEU A 97 7.08 -1.42 -2.29
C LEU A 97 8.52 -1.23 -2.78
N SER A 98 8.72 -0.31 -3.72
CA SER A 98 10.06 0.10 -4.13
C SER A 98 10.72 0.96 -3.06
N VAL A 99 12.03 0.75 -2.82
CA VAL A 99 12.87 1.63 -1.97
C VAL A 99 12.91 3.06 -2.49
N ASN A 100 12.65 3.28 -3.78
CA ASN A 100 12.62 4.64 -4.37
C ASN A 100 11.54 5.54 -3.76
N LEU A 101 10.53 4.95 -3.09
CA LEU A 101 9.49 5.70 -2.38
C LEU A 101 9.97 6.25 -1.03
N LEU A 102 11.07 5.71 -0.49
CA LEU A 102 11.66 6.18 0.76
C LEU A 102 12.44 7.46 0.51
N HIS A 103 12.08 8.50 1.24
CA HIS A 103 12.65 9.83 1.07
C HIS A 103 12.88 10.48 2.44
N SER A 104 13.81 11.42 2.48
CA SER A 104 14.06 12.21 3.68
C SER A 104 12.96 13.28 3.84
N LYS A 105 12.72 13.72 5.08
CA LYS A 105 11.79 14.82 5.40
C LYS A 105 12.05 16.12 4.63
N HIS A 106 13.26 16.28 4.10
CA HIS A 106 13.68 17.46 3.34
C HIS A 106 13.19 17.43 1.88
N ILE A 107 12.78 16.26 1.36
CA ILE A 107 12.30 16.09 -0.01
C ILE A 107 10.77 16.08 0.03
N ILE A 108 10.18 17.26 -0.19
CA ILE A 108 8.72 17.47 -0.03
C ILE A 108 7.94 16.90 -1.22
N ASP A 109 8.50 16.97 -2.43
CA ASP A 109 7.80 16.56 -3.65
C ASP A 109 7.51 15.05 -3.66
N GLU A 110 8.48 14.23 -3.23
CA GLU A 110 8.30 12.78 -3.12
C GLU A 110 7.37 12.36 -1.98
N ALA A 111 7.19 13.22 -0.97
CA ALA A 111 6.22 12.95 0.10
C ALA A 111 4.78 12.88 -0.46
N TYR A 112 4.46 13.65 -1.49
CA TYR A 112 3.15 13.56 -2.14
C TYR A 112 2.99 12.25 -2.91
N ASN A 113 3.98 11.88 -3.73
CA ASN A 113 3.92 10.68 -4.57
C ASN A 113 3.88 9.40 -3.75
N SER A 114 4.79 9.27 -2.79
CA SER A 114 4.89 8.10 -1.90
C SER A 114 3.60 7.87 -1.10
N ARG A 115 3.01 8.93 -0.52
CA ARG A 115 1.74 8.86 0.20
C ARG A 115 0.59 8.41 -0.68
N LYS A 116 0.48 8.98 -1.89
CA LYS A 116 -0.56 8.61 -2.88
C LYS A 116 -0.46 7.11 -3.24
N ILE A 117 0.76 6.63 -3.48
CA ILE A 117 1.02 5.23 -3.87
C ILE A 117 0.71 4.28 -2.72
N MET A 118 1.22 4.57 -1.52
CA MET A 118 0.98 3.73 -0.33
C MET A 118 -0.49 3.70 0.07
N ALA A 119 -1.20 4.84 0.07
CA ALA A 119 -2.64 4.89 0.36
C ALA A 119 -3.44 4.06 -0.65
N LYS A 120 -3.11 4.16 -1.94
CA LYS A 120 -3.71 3.32 -2.99
C LYS A 120 -3.42 1.83 -2.74
N ALA A 121 -2.21 1.48 -2.33
CA ALA A 121 -1.85 0.08 -2.06
C ALA A 121 -2.65 -0.52 -0.89
N VAL A 122 -2.96 0.29 0.14
CA VAL A 122 -3.89 -0.12 1.21
C VAL A 122 -5.29 -0.36 0.63
N ALA A 123 -5.81 0.57 -0.17
CA ALA A 123 -7.13 0.41 -0.80
C ALA A 123 -7.20 -0.84 -1.73
N GLU A 124 -6.13 -1.16 -2.45
CA GLU A 124 -6.03 -2.35 -3.31
C GLU A 124 -5.98 -3.67 -2.52
N GLN A 125 -5.64 -3.65 -1.23
CA GLN A 125 -5.78 -4.85 -0.40
C GLN A 125 -7.23 -5.09 0.03
N PHE A 126 -7.97 -4.04 0.40
CA PHE A 126 -9.42 -4.15 0.64
C PHE A 126 -10.13 -4.63 -0.64
N PHE A 127 -9.84 -3.99 -1.77
CA PHE A 127 -10.44 -4.30 -3.07
C PHE A 127 -9.36 -4.77 -4.05
N GLY A 128 -9.22 -6.09 -4.15
CA GLY A 128 -8.20 -6.73 -4.99
C GLY A 128 -7.58 -7.96 -4.32
N CYS A 129 -7.49 -7.98 -2.98
CA CYS A 129 -7.08 -9.16 -2.21
C CYS A 129 -8.25 -9.78 -1.45
N PHE A 130 -9.04 -8.97 -0.72
CA PHE A 130 -10.22 -9.47 0.00
C PHE A 130 -11.42 -9.65 -0.94
N ILE A 131 -11.80 -8.61 -1.67
CA ILE A 131 -12.77 -8.74 -2.77
C ILE A 131 -12.00 -9.00 -4.06
N ALA A 132 -12.12 -10.22 -4.58
CA ALA A 132 -11.46 -10.66 -5.79
C ALA A 132 -12.41 -10.63 -7.00
N MET A 133 -11.82 -10.42 -8.19
CA MET A 133 -12.53 -10.59 -9.46
C MET A 133 -12.81 -12.08 -9.72
N HIS A 134 -13.99 -12.38 -10.25
CA HIS A 134 -14.32 -13.75 -10.68
C HIS A 134 -13.64 -14.09 -12.01
N THR A 135 -13.66 -13.15 -12.94
CA THR A 135 -13.11 -13.30 -14.29
C THR A 135 -12.20 -12.13 -14.65
N TRP A 136 -11.27 -12.32 -15.58
CA TRP A 136 -10.36 -11.25 -16.03
C TRP A 136 -11.09 -10.06 -16.65
N ALA A 137 -12.27 -10.30 -17.23
CA ALA A 137 -13.15 -9.25 -17.73
C ALA A 137 -13.60 -8.28 -16.61
N ASP A 138 -13.67 -8.73 -15.37
CA ASP A 138 -14.11 -7.94 -14.21
C ASP A 138 -12.93 -7.22 -13.53
N SER A 139 -11.73 -7.25 -14.10
CA SER A 139 -10.54 -6.64 -13.50
C SER A 139 -10.64 -5.13 -13.30
N TRP A 140 -11.51 -4.46 -14.06
CA TRP A 140 -11.80 -3.04 -13.90
C TRP A 140 -12.48 -2.72 -12.56
N LEU A 141 -13.22 -3.66 -11.98
CA LEU A 141 -14.00 -3.45 -10.76
C LEU A 141 -13.10 -3.22 -9.52
N PRO A 142 -12.20 -4.16 -9.13
CA PRO A 142 -11.33 -3.95 -7.97
C PRO A 142 -10.36 -2.78 -8.21
N LYS A 143 -9.82 -2.64 -9.42
CA LYS A 143 -8.90 -1.55 -9.78
C LYS A 143 -9.59 -0.17 -9.78
N GLY A 144 -10.82 -0.10 -10.25
CA GLY A 144 -11.61 1.13 -10.29
C GLY A 144 -11.99 1.59 -8.89
N ILE A 145 -12.49 0.68 -8.06
CA ILE A 145 -12.85 0.99 -6.66
C ILE A 145 -11.62 1.38 -5.86
N SER A 146 -10.51 0.63 -5.96
CA SER A 146 -9.29 0.96 -5.22
C SER A 146 -8.69 2.31 -5.65
N ALA A 147 -8.70 2.62 -6.95
CA ALA A 147 -8.27 3.93 -7.46
C ALA A 147 -9.19 5.06 -6.98
N TYR A 148 -10.51 4.83 -6.94
CA TYR A 148 -11.47 5.79 -6.41
C TYR A 148 -11.25 6.07 -4.92
N LEU A 149 -11.08 5.03 -4.11
CA LEU A 149 -10.78 5.15 -2.68
C LEU A 149 -9.44 5.85 -2.43
N GLY A 150 -8.41 5.53 -3.21
CA GLY A 150 -7.14 6.28 -3.21
C GLY A 150 -7.35 7.76 -3.53
N GLY A 151 -8.22 8.06 -4.50
CA GLY A 151 -8.62 9.43 -4.83
C GLY A 151 -9.33 10.16 -3.69
N GLN A 152 -10.25 9.49 -2.97
CA GLN A 152 -10.94 10.08 -1.81
C GLN A 152 -9.98 10.37 -0.66
N TYR A 153 -9.04 9.46 -0.39
CA TYR A 153 -7.99 9.71 0.60
C TYR A 153 -7.14 10.92 0.19
N ASN A 154 -6.73 11.00 -1.07
CA ASN A 154 -5.97 12.15 -1.58
C ASN A 154 -6.74 13.48 -1.44
N LYS A 155 -8.06 13.45 -1.64
CA LYS A 155 -8.92 14.63 -1.42
C LYS A 155 -8.93 15.07 0.04
N LYS A 156 -8.94 14.13 1.00
CA LYS A 156 -8.85 14.42 2.45
C LYS A 156 -7.45 14.92 2.83
N ALA A 157 -6.40 14.25 2.36
CA ALA A 157 -5.02 14.52 2.76
C ALA A 157 -4.41 15.78 2.12
N PHE A 158 -4.69 16.01 0.83
CA PHE A 158 -4.05 17.08 0.04
C PHE A 158 -5.01 18.17 -0.43
N GLY A 159 -6.30 18.02 -0.13
CA GLY A 159 -7.33 18.98 -0.46
C GLY A 159 -7.98 18.77 -1.84
N ASN A 160 -9.11 19.47 -2.02
CA ASN A 160 -10.00 19.26 -3.15
C ASN A 160 -9.42 19.77 -4.49
N ASN A 161 -8.58 20.80 -4.48
CA ASN A 161 -8.00 21.37 -5.69
C ASN A 161 -7.01 20.41 -6.34
N GLU A 162 -6.12 19.81 -5.54
CA GLU A 162 -5.15 18.81 -6.02
C GLU A 162 -5.88 17.56 -6.53
N TYR A 163 -6.93 17.13 -5.84
CA TYR A 163 -7.78 16.04 -6.33
C TYR A 163 -8.38 16.34 -7.71
N ARG A 164 -9.01 17.51 -7.88
CA ARG A 164 -9.59 17.93 -9.18
C ARG A 164 -8.54 18.03 -10.28
N PHE A 165 -7.36 18.55 -9.96
CA PHE A 165 -6.24 18.61 -10.89
C PHE A 165 -5.79 17.20 -11.32
N SER A 166 -5.66 16.27 -10.38
CA SER A 166 -5.33 14.87 -10.67
C SER A 166 -6.37 14.20 -11.57
N VAL A 167 -7.67 14.40 -11.30
CA VAL A 167 -8.77 13.88 -12.14
C VAL A 167 -8.69 14.46 -13.55
N HIS A 168 -8.48 15.77 -13.69
CA HIS A 168 -8.32 16.41 -15.00
C HIS A 168 -7.09 15.89 -15.76
N LYS A 169 -5.97 15.67 -15.06
CA LYS A 169 -4.75 15.07 -15.64
C LYS A 169 -4.99 13.64 -16.11
N GLN A 170 -5.73 12.83 -15.35
CA GLN A 170 -6.13 11.49 -15.75
C GLN A 170 -7.06 11.51 -16.96
N LEU A 171 -8.07 12.39 -16.96
CA LEU A 171 -8.98 12.58 -18.09
C LEU A 171 -8.20 12.90 -19.37
N LYS A 172 -7.29 13.89 -19.32
CA LYS A 172 -6.43 14.25 -20.45
C LYS A 172 -5.60 13.08 -20.98
N LYS A 173 -5.07 12.22 -20.10
CA LYS A 173 -4.32 11.03 -20.50
C LYS A 173 -5.20 10.02 -21.23
N VAL A 174 -6.45 9.83 -20.79
CA VAL A 174 -7.40 8.91 -21.43
C VAL A 174 -7.87 9.45 -22.78
N THR A 175 -8.10 10.75 -22.90
CA THR A 175 -8.54 11.37 -24.16
C THR A 175 -7.43 11.55 -25.20
N ALA A 176 -6.17 11.45 -24.78
CA ALA A 176 -5.01 11.55 -25.67
C ALA A 176 -4.67 10.22 -26.36
N TYR A 177 -5.36 9.13 -25.99
CA TYR A 177 -5.31 7.83 -26.65
C TYR A 177 -6.24 7.82 -27.86
#